data_AF-A0A527XBM8-F1
#
_entry.id   AF-A0A527XBM8-F1
#
_cell.length_a   1.000
_cell.length_b   1.000
_cell.length_c   1.000
_cell.angle_alpha   90.00
_cell.angle_beta   90.00
_cell.angle_gamma   90.00
#
_symmetry.space_group_name_H-M   'P 1'
#
loop_
_entity.id
_entity.type
_entity.pdbx_description
1 polymer ?
#
loop_
_entity_poly.entity_id
_entity_poly.type
_entity_poly.pdbx_seq_one_letter_code
_entity_poly.pdbx_strand_id
1 'polypeptide(L)' 'VTGVAKAKKGAAVTFEPVKGGAAETIAADVVLVATGRRPYADSLGLKEAGVEVDERGRVKTDGHLRTNVPG' A
#
# COMPACT_ATOMS: atom_id res chain seq x y z
N VAL A 1 11.00 2.67 6.47
CA VAL A 1 10.19 2.86 7.69
C VAL A 1 9.52 1.53 8.00
N THR A 2 9.76 1.02 9.20
CA THR A 2 9.24 -0.29 9.65
C THR A 2 8.09 -0.11 10.64
N GLY A 3 7.97 1.04 11.30
CA GLY A 3 6.85 1.32 12.19
C GLY A 3 6.75 2.78 12.62
N VAL A 4 5.56 3.16 13.08
CA VAL A 4 5.28 4.43 13.75
C VAL A 4 4.48 4.13 15.01
N ALA A 5 4.95 4.60 16.16
CA ALA A 5 4.28 4.44 17.44
C ALA A 5 3.97 5.81 18.07
N LYS A 6 2.84 5.89 18.78
CA LYS A 6 2.48 7.09 19.55
C LYS A 6 3.46 7.24 20.72
N ALA A 7 4.04 8.43 20.86
CA ALA A 7 4.88 8.79 22.01
C ALA A 7 4.09 9.64 23.02
N LYS A 8 4.67 9.93 24.20
CA LYS A 8 4.07 10.83 25.19
C LYS A 8 3.80 12.23 24.62
N LYS A 9 4.70 12.70 23.75
CA LYS A 9 4.53 13.90 22.90
C LYS A 9 5.00 13.52 21.49
N GLY A 10 4.13 13.70 20.49
CA GLY A 10 4.42 13.32 19.11
C GLY A 10 4.41 11.82 18.83
N ALA A 11 5.25 11.38 17.91
CA ALA A 11 5.40 10.00 17.47
C ALA A 11 6.87 9.60 17.36
N ALA A 12 7.13 8.31 17.55
CA ALA A 12 8.41 7.67 17.30
C ALA A 12 8.34 6.90 15.98
N VAL A 13 9.26 7.18 15.06
CA VAL A 13 9.35 6.52 13.76
C VAL A 13 10.58 5.62 13.76
N THR A 14 10.39 4.35 13.47
CA THR A 14 11.48 3.37 13.36
C THR A 14 11.72 3.00 11.90
N PHE A 15 12.99 2.92 11.49
CA PHE A 15 13.37 2.53 10.15
C PHE A 15 14.71 1.78 10.15
N GLU A 16 14.95 1.02 9.08
CA GLU A 16 16.19 0.30 8.84
C GLU A 16 16.81 0.78 7.52
N PRO A 17 18.15 0.87 7.43
CA PRO A 17 18.83 1.18 6.18
C PRO A 17 18.58 0.12 5.12
N VAL A 18 18.24 0.54 3.90
CA VAL A 18 17.93 -0.38 2.78
C VAL A 18 19.12 -1.30 2.43
N LYS A 19 20.35 -0.82 2.64
CA LYS A 19 21.58 -1.60 2.39
C LYS A 19 21.96 -2.53 3.56
N GLY A 20 21.10 -2.67 4.56
CA GLY A 20 21.40 -3.38 5.81
C GLY A 20 22.02 -2.46 6.86
N GLY A 21 21.76 -2.76 8.12
CA GLY A 21 22.21 -1.97 9.28
C GLY A 21 21.30 -2.14 10.48
N ALA A 22 21.65 -1.47 11.59
CA ALA A 22 20.80 -1.44 12.77
C ALA A 22 19.53 -0.62 12.53
N ALA A 23 18.44 -0.99 13.21
CA ALA A 23 17.24 -0.17 13.24
C ALA A 23 17.49 1.14 14.01
N GLU A 24 17.03 2.24 13.45
CA GLU A 24 17.12 3.57 14.04
C GLU A 24 15.73 4.09 14.37
N THR A 25 15.63 4.95 15.40
CA THR A 25 14.37 5.58 15.81
C THR A 25 14.55 7.08 15.94
N ILE A 26 13.63 7.83 15.35
CA ILE A 26 13.58 9.29 15.43
C ILE A 26 12.27 9.74 16.07
N ALA A 27 12.33 10.83 16.84
CA ALA A 27 11.15 11.48 17.40
C ALA A 27 10.69 12.63 16.50
N ALA A 28 9.38 12.78 16.34
CA ALA A 28 8.77 13.89 15.60
C ALA A 28 7.45 14.32 16.25
N ASP A 29 7.10 15.59 16.16
CA ASP A 29 5.81 16.09 16.68
C ASP A 29 4.62 15.59 15.86
N VAL A 30 4.80 15.50 14.53
CA VAL A 30 3.77 15.06 13.57
C VAL A 30 4.41 14.13 12.54
N VAL A 31 3.67 13.10 12.13
CA VAL A 31 4.09 12.15 11.08
C VAL A 31 3.00 12.05 10.02
N LEU A 32 3.38 12.25 8.75
CA LEU A 32 2.53 12.03 7.57
C LEU A 32 2.89 10.70 6.90
N VAL A 33 1.93 9.78 6.78
CA VAL A 33 2.11 8.52 6.05
C VAL A 33 1.63 8.69 4.62
N ALA A 34 2.58 8.78 3.68
CA ALA A 34 2.33 8.96 2.25
C ALA A 34 3.13 7.96 1.38
N THR A 35 3.17 6.69 1.79
CA THR A 35 4.00 5.64 1.15
C THR A 35 3.49 5.18 -0.22
N GLY A 36 2.26 5.55 -0.58
CA GLY A 36 1.64 5.23 -1.87
C GLY A 36 0.15 4.90 -1.73
N ARG A 37 -0.51 4.73 -2.88
CA ARG A 37 -1.91 4.28 -2.97
C ARG A 37 -1.98 2.87 -3.52
N ARG A 38 -3.04 2.15 -3.17
CA ARG A 38 -3.40 0.86 -3.78
C ARG A 38 -4.73 1.01 -4.54
N PRO A 39 -4.99 0.19 -5.56
CA PRO A 39 -6.29 0.16 -6.24
C PRO A 39 -7.41 -0.15 -5.25
N TYR A 40 -8.61 0.40 -5.50
CA TYR A 40 -9.80 0.12 -4.72
C TYR A 40 -10.72 -0.79 -5.56
N ALA A 41 -10.60 -2.10 -5.35
CA ALA A 41 -11.24 -3.12 -6.18
C ALA A 41 -12.13 -4.10 -5.38
N ASP A 42 -11.89 -4.23 -4.07
CA ASP A 42 -12.51 -5.27 -3.22
C ASP A 42 -14.04 -5.18 -3.14
N SER A 43 -14.60 -3.97 -3.19
CA SER A 43 -16.04 -3.73 -3.02
C SER A 43 -16.81 -3.63 -4.34
N LEU A 44 -16.20 -3.99 -5.48
CA LEU A 44 -16.82 -3.89 -6.79
C LEU A 44 -17.46 -5.20 -7.28
N GLY A 45 -17.41 -6.27 -6.48
CA GLY A 45 -17.95 -7.58 -6.88
C GLY A 45 -17.19 -8.25 -8.04
N LEU A 46 -15.90 -7.91 -8.22
CA LEU A 46 -15.10 -8.40 -9.34
C LEU A 46 -14.94 -9.92 -9.34
N LYS A 47 -14.88 -10.51 -8.14
CA LYS A 47 -14.77 -11.96 -7.98
C LYS A 47 -16.03 -12.66 -8.47
N GLU A 48 -17.20 -12.14 -8.12
CA GLU A 48 -18.50 -12.64 -8.52
C GLU A 48 -18.73 -12.46 -10.03
N ALA A 49 -18.23 -11.36 -10.59
CA ALA A 49 -18.26 -11.09 -12.02
C ALA A 49 -17.22 -11.90 -12.83
N GLY A 50 -16.28 -12.60 -12.18
CA GLY A 50 -15.22 -13.35 -12.84
C GLY A 50 -14.08 -12.49 -13.42
N VAL A 51 -13.97 -11.23 -12.98
CA VAL A 51 -12.93 -10.29 -13.44
C VAL A 51 -11.60 -10.57 -12.73
N GLU A 52 -10.55 -10.74 -13.52
CA GLU A 52 -9.21 -11.00 -13.00
C GLU A 52 -8.53 -9.74 -12.44
N VAL A 53 -7.90 -9.90 -11.28
CA VAL A 53 -7.00 -8.92 -10.68
C VAL A 53 -5.57 -9.48 -10.62
N ASP A 54 -4.57 -8.60 -10.69
CA ASP A 54 -3.17 -8.99 -10.52
C ASP A 54 -2.75 -9.03 -9.05
N GLU A 55 -1.51 -9.45 -8.79
CA GLU A 55 -0.94 -9.58 -7.44
C GLU A 55 -0.87 -8.24 -6.68
N ARG A 56 -0.98 -7.11 -7.38
CA ARG A 56 -1.01 -5.76 -6.80
C ARG A 56 -2.43 -5.21 -6.63
N GLY A 57 -3.45 -6.03 -6.90
CA GLY A 57 -4.87 -5.68 -6.77
C GLY A 57 -5.40 -4.81 -7.92
N ARG A 58 -4.68 -4.70 -9.05
CA ARG A 58 -5.15 -3.96 -10.23
C ARG A 58 -6.03 -4.87 -11.07
N VAL A 59 -7.08 -4.33 -11.67
CA VAL A 59 -7.84 -5.04 -12.72
C VAL A 59 -6.91 -5.31 -13.90
N LYS A 60 -6.83 -6.57 -14.34
CA LYS A 60 -6.08 -6.91 -15.54
C LYS A 60 -6.84 -6.44 -16.76
N THR A 61 -6.13 -5.77 -17.66
CA THR A 61 -6.69 -5.33 -18.94
C THR A 61 -5.73 -5.59 -20.09
N ASP A 62 -6.29 -5.64 -21.30
CA ASP A 62 -5.51 -5.60 -22.54
C ASP A 62 -5.08 -4.16 -22.90
N GLY A 63 -4.47 -3.99 -24.09
CA GLY A 63 -4.07 -2.68 -24.63
C GLY A 63 -5.22 -1.75 -24.99
N HIS A 64 -6.47 -2.22 -24.93
CA HIS A 64 -7.69 -1.46 -25.17
C HIS A 64 -8.52 -1.23 -23.89
N LEU A 65 -7.94 -1.49 -22.71
CA LEU A 65 -8.59 -1.37 -21.40
C LEU A 65 -9.77 -2.34 -21.17
N ARG A 66 -9.85 -3.43 -21.93
CA ARG A 66 -10.86 -4.48 -21.74
C ARG A 66 -10.40 -5.47 -20.68
N THR A 67 -11.31 -5.93 -19.84
CA THR A 67 -11.04 -7.01 -18.88
C THR A 67 -11.10 -8.37 -19.58
N ASN A 68 -10.85 -9.45 -18.83
CA ASN A 68 -11.03 -10.82 -19.32
C ASN A 68 -12.51 -11.21 -19.53
N VAL A 69 -13.46 -10.43 -18.97
CA VAL A 69 -14.90 -10.66 -19.10
C VAL A 69 -15.43 -9.72 -20.19
N PRO A 70 -15.97 -10.23 -21.30
CA PRO A 70 -16.55 -9.39 -22.34
C PRO A 70 -17.69 -8.52 -21.80
N GLY A 71 -17.71 -7.26 -22.21
CA GLY A 71 -18.75 -6.27 -21.88
C GLY A 71 -18.96 -5.27 -23.00
#